data_AF-A0A4R5K2N0-F1
#
_entry.id   AF-A0A4R5K2N0-F1
#
_cell.length_a   1.000
_cell.length_b   1.000
_cell.length_c   1.000
_cell.angle_alpha   90.00
_cell.angle_beta   90.00
_cell.angle_gamma   90.00
#
_symmetry.space_group_name_H-M   'P 1'
#
loop_
_entity.id
_entity.type
_entity.pdbx_description
1 polymer ?
#
loop_
_entity_poly.entity_id
_entity_poly.type
_entity_poly.pdbx_seq_one_letter_code
_entity_poly.pdbx_strand_id
1 'polypeptide(L)'
;MRGYLPHPDDIPVELALRPSPSLFRQRLHTISLGGIACNHPRAYRRGMAVEMIIPSLGESARYPGYIAWCQKQQQGYRVGIAFIDEQALFGARMCEQICQIQHLYQQQTLDEATPPDLDALARQWVSLHAGEFSEANLEATHTRQILI
;
A
#
# COMPACT_ATOMS: atom_id res chain seq x y z
N MET A 1 11.58 -8.36 2.93
CA MET A 1 10.61 -7.27 2.70
C MET A 1 9.23 -7.74 3.14
N ARG A 2 9.05 -8.00 4.45
CA ARG A 2 7.77 -8.45 5.02
C ARG A 2 6.97 -7.21 5.47
N GLY A 3 5.65 -7.26 5.41
CA GLY A 3 4.76 -6.20 5.90
C GLY A 3 4.37 -5.12 4.88
N TYR A 4 4.91 -5.13 3.65
CA TYR A 4 4.48 -4.23 2.59
C TYR A 4 3.46 -4.92 1.68
N LEU A 5 2.24 -4.40 1.63
CA LEU A 5 1.21 -4.93 0.75
C LEU A 5 1.44 -4.47 -0.69
N PRO A 6 1.30 -5.37 -1.68
CA PRO A 6 1.49 -4.99 -3.07
C PRO A 6 0.27 -4.23 -3.61
N HIS A 7 0.50 -3.04 -4.16
CA HIS A 7 -0.50 -2.33 -4.95
C HIS A 7 -0.63 -2.95 -6.35
N PRO A 8 -1.86 -3.13 -6.89
CA PRO A 8 -2.11 -3.52 -8.27
C PRO A 8 -1.51 -2.52 -9.26
N ASP A 9 -1.00 -3.02 -10.38
CA ASP A 9 -0.27 -2.19 -11.35
C ASP A 9 -1.19 -1.44 -12.32
N ASP A 10 -2.44 -1.87 -12.43
CA ASP A 10 -3.51 -1.29 -13.23
C ASP A 10 -4.30 -0.19 -12.51
N ILE A 11 -4.08 -0.03 -11.19
CA ILE A 11 -4.67 1.04 -10.40
C ILE A 11 -3.67 2.18 -10.24
N PRO A 12 -4.00 3.41 -10.68
CA PRO A 12 -3.09 4.54 -10.57
C PRO A 12 -2.79 4.90 -9.11
N VAL A 13 -1.50 5.09 -8.82
CA VAL A 13 -1.02 5.65 -7.57
C VAL A 13 -0.06 6.80 -7.85
N GLU A 14 -0.27 7.91 -7.15
CA GLU A 14 0.57 9.09 -7.24
C GLU A 14 1.38 9.26 -5.95
N LEU A 15 2.62 9.73 -6.09
CA LEU A 15 3.48 10.09 -4.96
C LEU A 15 3.85 11.57 -5.04
N ALA A 16 3.17 12.38 -4.24
CA ALA A 16 3.44 13.80 -4.11
C ALA A 16 4.53 14.03 -3.04
N LEU A 17 5.46 14.94 -3.28
CA LEU A 17 6.48 15.31 -2.29
C LEU A 17 5.84 16.17 -1.21
N ARG A 18 6.09 15.84 0.06
CA ARG A 18 5.68 16.68 1.19
C ARG A 18 6.80 17.63 1.59
N PRO A 19 6.49 18.86 2.04
CA PRO A 19 7.47 19.79 2.60
C PRO A 19 7.84 19.38 4.04
N SER A 20 8.33 18.16 4.22
CA SER A 20 8.74 17.61 5.51
C SER A 20 10.19 17.12 5.42
N PRO A 21 10.97 17.20 6.52
CA PRO A 21 12.35 16.74 6.52
C PRO A 21 12.42 15.26 6.12
N SER A 22 13.44 14.92 5.34
CA SER A 22 13.74 13.51 5.06
C SER A 22 14.14 12.79 6.33
N LEU A 23 13.73 11.54 6.47
CA LEU A 23 14.16 10.71 7.58
C LEU A 23 15.47 9.99 7.30
N PHE A 24 16.31 9.95 8.33
CA PHE A 24 17.49 9.09 8.33
C PHE A 24 17.11 7.60 8.37
N ARG A 25 18.00 6.77 7.83
CA ARG A 25 17.80 5.34 7.67
C ARG A 25 17.37 4.63 8.96
N GLN A 26 17.98 4.99 10.09
CA GLN A 26 17.69 4.40 11.40
C GLN A 26 16.26 4.69 11.86
N ARG A 27 15.75 5.92 11.66
CA ARG A 27 14.37 6.26 12.02
C ARG A 27 13.35 5.51 11.17
N LEU A 28 13.64 5.27 9.89
CA LEU A 28 12.75 4.46 9.03
C LEU A 28 12.55 3.03 9.56
N HIS A 29 13.57 2.44 10.19
CA HIS A 29 13.46 1.11 10.81
C HIS A 29 12.56 1.13 12.04
N THR A 30 12.53 2.25 12.77
CA THR A 30 11.66 2.43 13.95
C THR A 30 10.20 2.69 13.59
N ILE A 31 9.91 3.12 12.35
CA ILE A 31 8.55 3.45 11.90
C ILE A 31 7.93 2.30 11.09
N SER A 32 8.74 1.42 10.48
CA SER A 32 8.18 0.45 9.52
C SER A 32 7.62 -0.82 10.18
N LEU A 33 6.36 -0.74 10.60
CA LEU A 33 5.47 -1.89 10.84
C LEU A 33 5.08 -2.64 9.55
N GLY A 34 5.43 -2.07 8.40
CA GLY A 34 4.94 -2.46 7.09
C GLY A 34 4.70 -1.23 6.21
N GLY A 35 3.83 -1.38 5.20
CA GLY A 35 3.46 -0.29 4.31
C GLY A 35 2.75 -0.75 3.04
N ILE A 36 2.74 0.11 2.02
CA ILE A 36 2.32 -0.25 0.66
C ILE A 36 3.53 -0.23 -0.26
N ALA A 37 3.57 -1.16 -1.20
CA ALA A 37 4.55 -1.22 -2.27
C ALA A 37 3.86 -1.02 -3.61
N CYS A 38 4.30 -0.05 -4.40
CA CYS A 38 3.74 0.21 -5.73
C CYS A 38 4.83 0.34 -6.80
N ASN A 39 4.42 0.22 -8.07
CA ASN A 39 5.28 0.51 -9.20
C ASN A 39 5.22 1.99 -9.58
N HIS A 40 6.36 2.57 -9.96
CA HIS A 40 6.45 3.97 -10.35
C HIS A 40 7.51 4.16 -11.44
N PRO A 41 7.30 5.06 -12.43
CA PRO A 41 8.27 5.27 -13.51
C PRO A 41 9.62 5.91 -13.10
N ARG A 42 9.71 6.54 -11.92
CA ARG A 42 10.91 7.27 -11.47
C ARG A 42 11.43 6.75 -10.14
N ALA A 43 12.72 6.96 -9.91
CA ALA A 43 13.39 6.62 -8.66
C ALA A 43 13.01 7.61 -7.54
N TYR A 44 13.01 7.11 -6.30
CA TYR A 44 12.86 7.92 -5.10
C TYR A 44 14.01 7.67 -4.13
N ARG A 45 14.49 8.73 -3.49
CA ARG A 45 15.51 8.61 -2.45
C ARG A 45 14.86 8.06 -1.18
N ARG A 46 15.46 7.01 -0.60
CA ARG A 46 15.05 6.49 0.72
C ARG A 46 15.03 7.61 1.76
N GLY A 47 13.96 7.69 2.54
CA GLY A 47 13.72 8.70 3.57
C GLY A 47 12.99 9.95 3.09
N MET A 48 12.75 10.09 1.77
CA MET A 48 11.98 11.21 1.23
C MET A 48 10.55 11.19 1.76
N ALA A 49 10.05 12.35 2.21
CA ALA A 49 8.68 12.51 2.66
C ALA A 49 7.73 12.59 1.46
N VAL A 50 6.73 11.73 1.45
CA VAL A 50 5.74 11.65 0.38
C VAL A 50 4.32 11.59 0.93
N GLU A 51 3.36 11.89 0.07
CA GLU A 51 1.95 11.57 0.23
C GLU A 51 1.58 10.58 -0.87
N MET A 52 1.10 9.42 -0.48
CA MET A 52 0.55 8.43 -1.40
C MET A 52 -0.91 8.77 -1.68
N ILE A 53 -1.29 8.86 -2.94
CA ILE A 53 -2.62 9.25 -3.38
C ILE A 53 -3.14 8.16 -4.31
N ILE A 54 -4.39 7.73 -4.12
CA ILE A 54 -5.08 6.80 -5.02
C ILE A 54 -6.27 7.55 -5.65
N PRO A 55 -6.10 8.17 -6.83
CA PRO A 55 -7.11 9.08 -7.40
C PRO A 55 -8.46 8.43 -7.65
N SER A 56 -8.49 7.13 -7.97
CA SER A 56 -9.73 6.39 -8.23
C SER A 56 -10.65 6.27 -7.01
N LEU A 57 -10.14 6.50 -5.80
CA LEU A 57 -10.90 6.42 -4.54
C LEU A 57 -11.28 7.80 -3.98
N GLY A 58 -11.06 8.87 -4.77
CA GLY A 58 -11.45 10.23 -4.41
C GLY A 58 -10.38 11.02 -3.65
N GLU A 59 -10.68 12.29 -3.39
CA GLU A 59 -9.71 13.26 -2.87
C GLU A 59 -9.19 12.95 -1.45
N SER A 60 -9.90 12.15 -0.68
CA SER A 60 -9.53 11.79 0.70
C SER A 60 -8.60 10.57 0.80
N ALA A 61 -8.40 9.83 -0.30
CA ALA A 61 -7.51 8.66 -0.33
C ALA A 61 -6.03 9.09 -0.43
N ARG A 62 -5.58 9.77 0.63
CA ARG A 62 -4.25 10.37 0.74
C ARG A 62 -3.60 9.95 2.04
N TYR A 63 -2.41 9.38 1.95
CA TYR A 63 -1.74 8.76 3.10
C TYR A 63 -0.30 9.27 3.21
N PRO A 64 0.01 10.10 4.22
CA PRO A 64 1.35 10.63 4.40
C PRO A 64 2.33 9.54 4.85
N GLY A 65 3.52 9.56 4.26
CA GLY A 65 4.55 8.57 4.56
C GLY A 65 5.96 8.98 4.14
N TYR A 66 6.83 7.99 4.13
CA TYR A 66 8.23 8.09 3.75
C TYR A 66 8.63 6.92 2.87
N ILE A 67 9.53 7.20 1.92
CA ILE A 67 10.10 6.16 1.07
C ILE A 67 11.00 5.25 1.91
N ALA A 68 10.53 4.03 2.17
CA ALA A 68 11.28 3.04 2.93
C ALA A 68 12.38 2.39 2.09
N TRP A 69 12.09 2.15 0.81
CA TRP A 69 13.01 1.60 -0.18
C TRP A 69 12.51 1.90 -1.59
N CYS A 70 13.43 1.90 -2.55
CA CYS A 70 13.15 2.05 -3.97
C CYS A 70 14.12 1.13 -4.73
N GLN A 71 13.57 0.25 -5.55
CA GLN A 71 14.33 -0.78 -6.25
C GLN A 71 14.07 -0.66 -7.75
N LYS A 72 15.13 -0.65 -8.55
CA LYS A 72 15.03 -0.65 -10.00
C LYS A 72 14.39 -1.97 -10.46
N GLN A 73 13.42 -1.86 -11.35
CA GLN A 73 12.81 -3.01 -12.05
C GLN A 73 13.12 -2.90 -13.55
N GLN A 74 12.76 -3.93 -14.32
CA GLN A 74 12.88 -3.91 -15.78
C GLN A 74 12.15 -2.69 -16.38
N GLN A 75 10.95 -2.41 -15.86
CA GLN A 75 10.16 -1.23 -16.20
C GLN A 75 9.96 -0.37 -14.95
N GLY A 76 10.57 0.82 -14.92
CA GLY A 76 10.44 1.73 -13.78
C GLY A 76 11.12 1.23 -12.50
N TYR A 77 10.42 1.37 -11.38
CA TYR A 77 10.88 1.09 -10.02
C TYR A 77 9.74 0.53 -9.17
N ARG A 78 10.07 -0.39 -8.26
CA ARG A 78 9.20 -0.77 -7.14
C ARG A 78 9.55 0.09 -5.94
N VAL A 79 8.56 0.73 -5.33
CA VAL A 79 8.73 1.71 -4.25
C VAL A 79 7.92 1.25 -3.06
N GLY A 80 8.56 1.14 -1.89
CA GLY A 80 7.90 0.87 -0.62
C GLY A 80 7.74 2.13 0.20
N ILE A 81 6.53 2.37 0.70
CA ILE A 81 6.15 3.54 1.49
C ILE A 81 5.81 3.08 2.89
N ALA A 82 6.51 3.60 3.90
CA ALA A 82 6.14 3.46 5.30
C ALA A 82 5.33 4.69 5.71
N PHE A 83 4.24 4.51 6.45
CA PHE A 83 3.35 5.61 6.83
C PHE A 83 3.78 6.25 8.15
N ILE A 84 3.39 7.51 8.35
CA ILE A 84 3.89 8.33 9.47
C ILE A 84 3.40 7.88 10.85
N ASP A 85 2.25 7.22 10.90
CA ASP A 85 1.59 6.74 12.11
C ASP A 85 0.68 5.55 11.78
N GLU A 86 0.09 4.95 12.82
CA GLU A 86 -0.81 3.80 12.71
C GLU A 86 -2.09 4.14 11.96
N GLN A 87 -2.62 5.36 12.10
CA GLN A 87 -3.84 5.79 11.42
C GLN A 87 -3.64 5.85 9.90
N ALA A 88 -2.54 6.45 9.46
CA ALA A 88 -2.17 6.51 8.05
C ALA A 88 -1.86 5.11 7.49
N LEU A 89 -1.19 4.25 8.28
CA LEU A 89 -0.92 2.86 7.89
C LEU A 89 -2.22 2.07 7.73
N PHE A 90 -3.10 2.11 8.73
CA PHE A 90 -4.38 1.40 8.71
C PHE A 90 -5.25 1.87 7.55
N GLY A 91 -5.37 3.19 7.38
CA GLY A 91 -6.09 3.79 6.26
C GLY A 91 -5.55 3.33 4.90
N ALA A 92 -4.22 3.33 4.71
CA ALA A 92 -3.61 2.87 3.47
C ALA A 92 -3.82 1.38 3.22
N ARG A 93 -3.82 0.54 4.26
CA ARG A 93 -4.11 -0.91 4.13
C ARG A 93 -5.59 -1.15 3.80
N MET A 94 -6.51 -0.43 4.44
CA MET A 94 -7.94 -0.50 4.09
C MET A 94 -8.19 -0.03 2.65
N CYS A 95 -7.49 1.02 2.23
CA CYS A 95 -7.49 1.48 0.85
C CYS A 95 -7.03 0.37 -0.11
N GLU A 96 -5.95 -0.33 0.25
CA GLU A 96 -5.42 -1.42 -0.54
C GLU A 96 -6.40 -2.60 -0.69
N GLN A 97 -7.22 -2.91 0.31
CA GLN A 97 -8.33 -3.89 0.15
C GLN A 97 -9.27 -3.51 -1.00
N ILE A 98 -9.65 -2.23 -1.07
CA ILE A 98 -10.55 -1.73 -2.10
C ILE A 98 -9.87 -1.84 -3.48
N CYS A 99 -8.59 -1.49 -3.57
CA CYS A 99 -7.81 -1.63 -4.80
C CYS A 99 -7.75 -3.09 -5.27
N GLN A 100 -7.52 -4.05 -4.38
CA GLN A 100 -7.51 -5.47 -4.76
C GLN A 100 -8.87 -5.97 -5.26
N ILE A 101 -9.96 -5.55 -4.63
CA ILE A 101 -11.32 -5.89 -5.10
C ILE A 101 -11.57 -5.29 -6.48
N GLN A 102 -11.20 -4.03 -6.70
CA GLN A 102 -11.33 -3.36 -8.01
C GLN A 102 -10.53 -4.07 -9.10
N HIS A 103 -9.28 -4.44 -8.79
CA HIS A 103 -8.41 -5.19 -9.70
C HIS A 103 -9.05 -6.54 -10.10
N LEU A 104 -9.49 -7.33 -9.12
CA LEU A 104 -10.14 -8.61 -9.39
C LEU A 104 -11.43 -8.46 -10.20
N TYR A 105 -12.24 -7.45 -9.88
CA TYR A 105 -13.46 -7.15 -10.62
C TYR A 105 -13.16 -6.87 -12.10
N GLN A 106 -12.14 -6.05 -12.36
CA GLN A 106 -11.71 -5.74 -13.73
C GLN A 106 -11.19 -6.98 -14.45
N GLN A 107 -10.39 -7.82 -13.79
CA GLN A 107 -9.90 -9.07 -14.38
C GLN A 107 -11.04 -10.01 -14.78
N GLN A 108 -12.00 -10.26 -13.89
CA GLN A 108 -13.14 -11.14 -14.18
C GLN A 108 -14.07 -10.57 -15.26
N THR A 109 -14.24 -9.25 -15.31
CA THR A 109 -15.04 -8.61 -16.36
C THR A 109 -14.42 -8.77 -17.75
N LEU A 110 -13.08 -8.86 -17.85
CA LEU A 110 -12.40 -9.10 -19.13
C LEU A 110 -12.54 -10.54 -19.62
N ASP A 111 -12.64 -11.50 -18.69
CA ASP A 111 -12.67 -12.94 -18.98
C ASP A 111 -14.10 -13.48 -19.18
N GLU A 112 -15.13 -12.80 -18.67
CA GLU A 112 -16.52 -13.26 -18.68
C GLU A 112 -17.43 -12.49 -19.66
N ALA A 113 -18.41 -13.19 -20.23
CA ALA A 113 -19.42 -12.59 -21.11
C ALA A 113 -20.43 -11.69 -20.37
N THR A 114 -20.48 -11.77 -19.05
CA THR A 114 -21.35 -10.97 -18.17
C THR A 114 -20.53 -10.49 -16.99
N PRO A 115 -20.62 -9.19 -16.61
CA PRO A 115 -19.83 -8.68 -15.50
C PRO A 115 -20.20 -9.37 -14.19
N PRO A 116 -19.23 -9.63 -13.30
CA PRO A 116 -19.49 -10.24 -12.00
C PRO A 116 -20.30 -9.29 -11.10
N ASP A 117 -20.95 -9.85 -10.08
CA ASP A 117 -21.58 -9.05 -9.02
C ASP A 117 -20.49 -8.52 -8.08
N LEU A 118 -20.26 -7.20 -8.13
CA LEU A 118 -19.24 -6.52 -7.35
C LEU A 118 -19.46 -6.72 -5.83
N ASP A 119 -20.71 -6.70 -5.36
CA ASP A 119 -21.00 -6.85 -3.93
C ASP A 119 -20.69 -8.27 -3.45
N ALA A 120 -21.03 -9.28 -4.27
CA ALA A 120 -20.71 -10.67 -3.97
C ALA A 120 -19.19 -10.90 -3.95
N LEU A 121 -18.48 -10.35 -4.94
CA LEU A 121 -17.02 -10.44 -5.03
C LEU A 121 -16.34 -9.78 -3.83
N ALA A 122 -16.79 -8.57 -3.46
CA ALA A 122 -16.25 -7.84 -2.30
C ALA A 122 -16.44 -8.65 -1.00
N ARG A 123 -17.62 -9.24 -0.77
CA ARG A 123 -17.89 -10.08 0.41
C ARG A 123 -17.01 -11.31 0.45
N GLN A 124 -16.82 -11.98 -0.68
CA GLN A 124 -15.93 -13.13 -0.79
C GLN A 124 -14.48 -12.74 -0.48
N TRP A 125 -14.00 -11.64 -1.07
CA TRP A 125 -12.66 -11.12 -0.82
C TRP A 125 -12.44 -10.82 0.66
N VAL A 126 -13.34 -10.05 1.26
CA VAL A 126 -13.28 -9.70 2.69
C VAL A 126 -13.27 -10.96 3.56
N SER A 127 -14.11 -11.96 3.25
CA SER A 127 -14.13 -13.22 4.01
C SER A 127 -12.81 -13.99 3.96
N LEU A 128 -12.07 -13.91 2.86
CA LEU A 128 -10.81 -14.63 2.67
C LEU A 128 -9.60 -13.83 3.20
N HIS A 129 -9.64 -12.50 3.10
CA HIS A 129 -8.45 -11.66 3.25
C HIS A 129 -8.52 -10.65 4.41
N ALA A 130 -9.68 -10.40 5.03
CA ALA A 130 -9.80 -9.36 6.08
C ALA A 130 -8.78 -9.51 7.22
N GLY A 131 -8.45 -10.74 7.60
CA GLY A 131 -7.45 -11.03 8.63
C GLY A 131 -6.06 -10.45 8.31
N GLU A 132 -5.67 -10.45 7.04
CA GLU A 132 -4.36 -9.95 6.60
C GLU A 132 -4.22 -8.43 6.74
N PHE A 133 -5.34 -7.70 6.83
CA PHE A 133 -5.38 -6.25 6.86
C PHE A 133 -5.80 -5.69 8.23
N SER A 134 -6.11 -6.58 9.18
CA SER A 134 -6.52 -6.23 10.54
C SER A 134 -5.40 -5.60 11.38
N GLU A 135 -5.78 -4.81 12.38
CA GLU A 135 -4.86 -4.24 13.40
C GLU A 135 -4.09 -5.34 14.16
N ALA A 136 -4.74 -6.47 14.46
CA ALA A 136 -4.09 -7.61 15.12
C ALA A 136 -2.90 -8.15 14.32
N ASN A 137 -2.95 -8.08 12.99
CA ASN A 137 -1.83 -8.50 12.14
C ASN A 137 -0.67 -7.47 12.15
N LEU A 138 -0.96 -6.18 12.39
CA LEU A 138 0.05 -5.15 12.61
C LEU A 138 0.82 -5.42 13.90
N GLU A 139 0.12 -5.69 15.00
CA GLU A 139 0.69 -6.02 16.32
C GLU A 139 1.55 -7.29 16.30
N ALA A 140 1.07 -8.34 15.63
CA ALA A 140 1.83 -9.59 15.47
C ALA A 140 3.12 -9.40 14.65
N THR A 141 3.10 -8.48 13.67
CA THR A 141 4.29 -8.13 12.88
C THR A 141 5.27 -7.29 13.70
N HIS A 142 4.77 -6.37 14.53
CA HIS A 142 5.56 -5.54 15.44
C HIS A 142 6.32 -6.38 16.48
N THR A 143 5.60 -7.27 17.18
CA THR A 143 6.17 -8.11 18.25
C THR A 143 7.30 -9.00 17.74
N ARG A 144 7.20 -9.50 16.51
CA ARG A 144 8.24 -10.32 15.87
C ARG A 144 9.50 -9.54 15.47
N GLN A 145 9.43 -8.21 15.31
CA GLN A 145 10.59 -7.38 14.97
C GLN A 145 11.38 -6.90 16.19
N ILE A 146 10.77 -6.91 17.39
CA ILE A 146 11.44 -6.52 18.65
C ILE A 146 12.27 -7.68 19.24
N LEU A 147 11.93 -8.92 18.89
CA LEU A 147 12.54 -10.14 19.44
C LEU A 147 13.72 -10.70 18.61
N ILE A 148 14.24 -9.95 17.64
CA ILE A 148 15.38 -10.31 16.78
C ILE A 148 16.43 -9.20 16.86
#